data_AF-A0AAX0NA57-F1
#
_entry.id   AF-A0AAX0NA57-F1
#
_cell.length_a   1.000
_cell.length_b   1.000
_cell.length_c   1.000
_cell.angle_alpha   90.00
_cell.angle_beta   90.00
_cell.angle_gamma   90.00
#
_symmetry.space_group_name_H-M   'P 1'
#
loop_
_entity.id
_entity.type
_entity.pdbx_description
1 polymer ?
#
loop_
_entity_poly.entity_id
_entity_poly.type
_entity_poly.pdbx_seq_one_letter_code
_entity_poly.pdbx_strand_id
1 'polypeptide(L)'
;MSEEFTLNYHAATIQHLGIGLYKQLPQAIAELITNSWDADSHNVQININYKEKIIIVSDDGNGMSAKEINENFLTIARNRRLTDKQNDEKKETGLSKNGRKVTGKKGLGKLALFGIANTIIIDSIRNGKLNSFELNYNDIQSSSNSVYHPKTINYNVKTSEPNGTKIIIKDITLKNLTKIESLYESLSKRFNKYSRTDFLVTLTDENGLTMELDEKVFVKSIRPKEDETEFTFSFPDDFETLTNKQSQVAIHKLKEFHINGIIYTKKTPLQANQRGFSVLSRGKLASEQSVTQFQDRANDNFYSYAAGYFNIDFLDDDNKKDFISTDRQSIRWEADEELIEIKENLNKLIGIIQREWRKRRSEAKEKKAQENIQKNSSLVETTLSTEDKKSINKISKALENDNVDIPEQTKQSILKTVIKSTASYKKDHSVYKELVPANFRVPQNIGTKIRRLREEMIEAAEDKNIDRFILTQGLLLRAMIESTTTTLLKRYWEEASTHNLIIENNRPKTLTAENEVDKLSFKVKYETMVRLLSRKGKIAQNRVQSLIDEFSNIRATEHLNTLMHDAHNFPQFDTLKTIWNAVAPQLLAAFDLL
;
A
#
# COMPACT_ATOMS: atom_id res chain seq x y z
N MET A 1 -32.50 -67.25 -8.71
CA MET A 1 -31.86 -66.46 -7.64
C MET A 1 -30.98 -65.44 -8.33
N SER A 2 -31.20 -64.14 -8.13
CA SER A 2 -30.33 -63.13 -8.73
C SER A 2 -28.95 -63.22 -8.09
N GLU A 3 -27.95 -63.58 -8.89
CA GLU A 3 -26.54 -63.57 -8.48
C GLU A 3 -26.06 -62.12 -8.44
N GLU A 4 -26.33 -61.42 -7.33
CA GLU A 4 -25.80 -60.07 -7.09
C GLU A 4 -24.49 -60.14 -6.30
N PHE A 5 -23.46 -59.46 -6.82
CA PHE A 5 -22.22 -59.25 -6.09
C PHE A 5 -22.47 -58.36 -4.86
N THR A 6 -22.06 -58.83 -3.68
CA THR A 6 -22.23 -58.12 -2.40
C THR A 6 -20.92 -57.51 -1.94
N LEU A 7 -20.89 -56.19 -1.70
CA LEU A 7 -19.77 -55.49 -1.07
C LEU A 7 -19.92 -55.52 0.46
N ASN A 8 -19.13 -56.37 1.12
CA ASN A 8 -19.03 -56.40 2.57
C ASN A 8 -17.97 -55.41 3.05
N TYR A 9 -18.30 -54.55 4.02
CA TYR A 9 -17.36 -53.61 4.64
C TYR A 9 -17.18 -53.94 6.12
N HIS A 10 -15.94 -53.89 6.60
CA HIS A 10 -15.63 -54.04 8.02
C HIS A 10 -15.87 -52.73 8.78
N ALA A 11 -16.26 -52.82 10.06
CA ALA A 11 -16.40 -51.66 10.94
C ALA A 11 -15.12 -50.80 11.00
N ALA A 12 -13.95 -51.44 10.86
CA ALA A 12 -12.65 -50.78 10.73
C ALA A 12 -12.58 -49.75 9.58
N THR A 13 -13.32 -49.95 8.49
CA THR A 13 -13.33 -49.02 7.34
C THR A 13 -13.89 -47.64 7.73
N ILE A 14 -14.94 -47.62 8.56
CA ILE A 14 -15.54 -46.37 9.06
C ILE A 14 -14.60 -45.67 10.06
N GLN A 15 -13.85 -46.46 10.84
CA GLN A 15 -12.84 -45.96 11.78
C GLN A 15 -11.68 -45.29 11.02
N HIS A 16 -11.12 -45.94 9.99
CA HIS A 16 -10.05 -45.37 9.17
C HIS A 16 -10.48 -44.07 8.46
N LEU A 17 -11.73 -44.01 7.99
CA LEU A 17 -12.30 -42.84 7.32
C LEU A 17 -12.56 -41.65 8.26
N GLY A 18 -12.78 -41.86 9.55
CA GLY A 18 -13.01 -40.78 10.53
C GLY A 18 -11.72 -40.28 11.22
N ILE A 19 -10.79 -41.21 11.49
CA ILE A 19 -9.59 -40.97 12.31
C ILE A 19 -8.45 -40.36 11.50
N GLY A 20 -8.33 -40.76 10.22
CA GLY A 20 -7.33 -40.20 9.31
C GLY A 20 -7.57 -38.73 8.94
N LEU A 21 -8.75 -38.18 9.26
CA LEU A 21 -9.19 -36.86 8.80
C LEU A 21 -8.50 -35.70 9.52
N TYR A 22 -8.22 -35.85 10.82
CA TYR A 22 -7.76 -34.75 11.65
C TYR A 22 -6.60 -35.17 12.54
N LYS A 23 -5.38 -34.88 12.08
CA LYS A 23 -4.15 -35.15 12.84
C LYS A 23 -3.73 -33.99 13.76
N GLN A 24 -4.52 -32.91 13.78
CA GLN A 24 -4.17 -31.67 14.46
C GLN A 24 -5.29 -31.24 15.42
N LEU A 25 -4.86 -30.79 16.61
CA LEU A 25 -5.74 -30.35 17.67
C LEU A 25 -6.75 -29.25 17.25
N PRO A 26 -6.35 -28.18 16.52
CA PRO A 26 -7.30 -27.13 16.14
C PRO A 26 -8.48 -27.60 15.31
N GLN A 27 -8.28 -28.57 14.42
CA GLN A 27 -9.36 -29.10 13.58
C GLN A 27 -10.35 -29.91 14.40
N ALA A 28 -9.85 -30.78 15.30
CA ALA A 28 -10.69 -31.56 16.21
C ALA A 28 -11.53 -30.67 17.13
N ILE A 29 -10.93 -29.62 17.69
CA ILE A 29 -11.66 -28.66 18.54
C ILE A 29 -12.66 -27.82 17.74
N ALA A 30 -12.33 -27.42 16.51
CA ALA A 30 -13.25 -26.71 15.63
C ALA A 30 -14.52 -27.53 15.32
N GLU A 31 -14.41 -28.86 15.18
CA GLU A 31 -15.59 -29.72 15.04
C GLU A 31 -16.51 -29.65 16.28
N LEU A 32 -15.96 -29.63 17.50
CA LEU A 32 -16.74 -29.51 18.72
C LEU A 32 -17.39 -28.14 18.89
N ILE A 33 -16.67 -27.06 18.54
CA ILE A 33 -17.24 -25.71 18.49
C ILE A 33 -18.44 -25.68 17.54
N THR A 34 -18.30 -26.26 16.33
CA THR A 34 -19.41 -26.24 15.36
C THR A 34 -20.58 -27.13 15.78
N ASN A 35 -20.33 -28.23 16.52
CA ASN A 35 -21.40 -29.02 17.13
C ASN A 35 -22.13 -28.25 18.23
N SER A 36 -21.41 -27.41 19.00
CA SER A 36 -21.99 -26.55 20.03
C SER A 36 -22.88 -25.47 19.41
N TRP A 37 -22.42 -24.87 18.29
CA TRP A 37 -23.24 -23.94 17.49
C TRP A 37 -24.52 -24.62 16.99
N ASP A 38 -24.39 -25.82 16.42
CA ASP A 38 -25.51 -26.65 15.93
C ASP A 38 -26.44 -27.15 17.05
N ALA A 39 -26.02 -27.03 18.32
CA ALA A 39 -26.79 -27.37 19.52
C ALA A 39 -27.46 -26.14 20.15
N ASP A 40 -27.41 -24.97 19.51
CA ASP A 40 -27.95 -23.70 20.00
C ASP A 40 -27.31 -23.20 21.31
N SER A 41 -26.03 -23.52 21.54
CA SER A 41 -25.27 -22.98 22.68
C SER A 41 -25.04 -21.47 22.53
N HIS A 42 -24.97 -20.76 23.65
CA HIS A 42 -24.50 -19.38 23.75
C HIS A 42 -23.06 -19.26 24.21
N ASN A 43 -22.60 -20.19 25.07
CA ASN A 43 -21.27 -20.18 25.65
C ASN A 43 -20.61 -21.54 25.53
N VAL A 44 -19.38 -21.54 25.00
CA VAL A 44 -18.52 -22.72 24.96
C VAL A 44 -17.25 -22.43 25.75
N GLN A 45 -16.91 -23.32 26.67
CA GLN A 45 -15.69 -23.27 27.47
C GLN A 45 -14.74 -24.39 27.06
N ILE A 46 -13.50 -24.05 26.75
CA ILE A 46 -12.43 -24.98 26.37
C ILE A 46 -11.33 -24.85 27.42
N ASN A 47 -11.22 -25.84 28.30
CA ASN A 47 -10.19 -25.89 29.32
C ASN A 47 -9.09 -26.86 28.91
N ILE A 48 -7.84 -26.40 28.93
CA ILE A 48 -6.68 -27.17 28.51
C ILE A 48 -5.78 -27.39 29.72
N ASN A 49 -5.44 -28.64 30.00
CA ASN A 49 -4.43 -29.00 30.99
C ASN A 49 -3.25 -29.66 30.27
N TYR A 50 -2.15 -28.93 30.12
CA TYR A 50 -0.96 -29.42 29.42
C TYR A 50 -0.20 -30.51 30.20
N LYS A 51 -0.26 -30.48 31.53
CA LYS A 51 0.44 -31.45 32.40
C LYS A 51 -0.22 -32.82 32.35
N GLU A 52 -1.54 -32.86 32.52
CA GLU A 52 -2.33 -34.09 32.47
C GLU A 52 -2.68 -34.51 31.04
N LYS A 53 -2.42 -33.63 30.06
CA LYS A 53 -2.84 -33.78 28.66
C LYS A 53 -4.33 -34.08 28.54
N ILE A 54 -5.14 -33.25 29.19
CA ILE A 54 -6.60 -33.33 29.18
C ILE A 54 -7.15 -32.04 28.57
N ILE A 55 -8.16 -32.17 27.72
CA ILE A 55 -8.92 -31.04 27.19
C ILE A 55 -10.39 -31.26 27.48
N ILE A 56 -11.06 -30.26 28.03
CA ILE A 56 -12.48 -30.30 28.35
C ILE A 56 -13.18 -29.23 27.52
N VAL A 57 -14.13 -29.62 26.69
CA VAL A 57 -15.01 -28.71 25.94
C VAL A 57 -16.41 -28.82 26.51
N SER A 58 -16.97 -27.72 27.01
CA SER A 58 -18.32 -27.67 27.58
C SER A 58 -19.16 -26.61 26.87
N ASP A 59 -20.38 -26.95 26.50
CA ASP A 59 -21.37 -26.04 25.92
C ASP A 59 -22.66 -26.01 26.75
N ASP A 60 -23.34 -24.87 26.74
CA ASP A 60 -24.64 -24.63 27.38
C ASP A 60 -25.82 -24.83 26.40
N GLY A 61 -25.64 -25.67 25.37
CA GLY A 61 -26.65 -25.94 24.36
C GLY A 61 -27.79 -26.83 24.87
N ASN A 62 -28.57 -27.34 23.92
CA ASN A 62 -29.76 -28.14 24.21
C ASN A 62 -29.51 -29.45 24.97
N GLY A 63 -28.28 -29.97 24.95
CA GLY A 63 -27.94 -31.31 25.43
C GLY A 63 -28.72 -32.44 24.74
N MET A 64 -28.53 -33.67 25.22
CA MET A 64 -29.08 -34.87 24.62
C MET A 64 -29.71 -35.78 25.67
N SER A 65 -30.90 -36.28 25.38
CA SER A 65 -31.51 -37.38 26.13
C SER A 65 -30.82 -38.72 25.82
N ALA A 66 -30.99 -39.74 26.66
CA ALA A 66 -30.48 -41.10 26.41
C ALA A 66 -30.91 -41.64 25.03
N LYS A 67 -32.14 -41.33 24.60
CA LYS A 67 -32.66 -41.71 23.28
C LYS A 67 -31.88 -41.03 22.15
N GLU A 68 -31.70 -39.71 22.23
CA GLU A 68 -30.95 -38.94 21.23
C GLU A 68 -29.47 -39.30 21.20
N ILE A 69 -28.87 -39.67 22.34
CA ILE A 69 -27.49 -40.19 22.37
C ILE A 69 -27.38 -41.44 21.50
N ASN A 70 -28.28 -42.41 21.67
CA ASN A 70 -28.24 -43.67 20.92
C ASN A 70 -28.63 -43.50 19.44
N GLU A 71 -29.73 -42.82 19.17
CA GLU A 71 -30.30 -42.70 17.82
C GLU A 71 -29.60 -41.64 16.95
N ASN A 72 -28.94 -40.66 17.58
CA ASN A 72 -28.35 -39.53 16.86
C ASN A 72 -26.84 -39.45 17.05
N PHE A 73 -26.36 -39.33 18.30
CA PHE A 73 -24.93 -39.09 18.55
C PHE A 73 -24.06 -40.30 18.21
N LEU A 74 -24.42 -41.49 18.71
CA LEU A 74 -23.67 -42.73 18.52
C LEU A 74 -23.87 -43.36 17.13
N THR A 75 -24.83 -42.88 16.35
CA THR A 75 -25.01 -43.34 14.96
C THR A 75 -23.98 -42.69 14.05
N ILE A 76 -23.10 -43.49 13.46
CA ILE A 76 -22.04 -43.01 12.56
C ILE A 76 -22.61 -42.70 11.17
N ALA A 77 -22.01 -41.74 10.45
CA ALA A 77 -22.40 -41.33 9.09
C ALA A 77 -23.84 -40.78 8.96
N ARG A 78 -24.50 -40.47 10.09
CA ARG A 78 -25.84 -39.86 10.12
C ARG A 78 -25.77 -38.43 9.59
N ASN A 79 -26.51 -38.14 8.51
CA ASN A 79 -26.73 -36.77 8.06
C ASN A 79 -27.91 -36.17 8.83
N ARG A 80 -27.59 -35.39 9.87
CA ARG A 80 -28.61 -34.78 10.73
C ARG A 80 -29.49 -33.75 9.98
N ARG A 81 -28.99 -33.13 8.91
CA ARG A 81 -29.78 -32.19 8.10
C ARG A 81 -30.96 -32.86 7.38
N LEU A 82 -30.86 -34.16 7.09
CA LEU A 82 -31.91 -34.93 6.42
C LEU A 82 -32.82 -35.69 7.40
N THR A 83 -32.32 -35.96 8.61
CA THR A 83 -32.96 -36.88 9.58
C THR A 83 -33.62 -36.15 10.74
N ASP A 84 -33.13 -34.97 11.14
CA ASP A 84 -33.77 -34.13 12.13
C ASP A 84 -34.93 -33.35 11.47
N LYS A 85 -36.13 -33.92 11.45
CA LYS A 85 -37.37 -33.18 11.15
C LYS A 85 -37.76 -32.40 12.39
N GLN A 86 -37.16 -31.24 12.65
CA GLN A 86 -37.36 -30.51 13.92
C GLN A 86 -37.88 -29.08 13.79
N ASN A 87 -38.37 -28.68 12.62
CA ASN A 87 -39.18 -27.46 12.50
C ASN A 87 -40.47 -27.75 11.71
N ASP A 88 -41.41 -28.43 12.37
CA ASP A 88 -42.72 -28.80 11.81
C ASP A 88 -43.52 -27.57 11.34
N GLU A 89 -43.25 -26.38 11.89
CA GLU A 89 -43.92 -25.13 11.49
C GLU A 89 -43.42 -24.56 10.15
N LYS A 90 -42.13 -24.74 9.80
CA LYS A 90 -41.52 -24.14 8.59
C LYS A 90 -41.27 -25.13 7.45
N LYS A 91 -41.37 -26.46 7.69
CA LYS A 91 -41.02 -27.52 6.72
C LYS A 91 -39.60 -27.39 6.13
N GLU A 92 -38.71 -26.64 6.78
CA GLU A 92 -37.32 -26.46 6.37
C GLU A 92 -36.42 -27.49 7.08
N THR A 93 -35.54 -28.13 6.31
CA THR A 93 -34.61 -29.15 6.81
C THR A 93 -33.23 -28.54 7.05
N GLY A 94 -32.47 -29.05 8.02
CA GLY A 94 -31.12 -28.56 8.31
C GLY A 94 -31.04 -27.26 9.12
N LEU A 95 -32.08 -26.96 9.91
CA LEU A 95 -32.07 -25.95 10.95
C LEU A 95 -32.02 -26.59 12.34
N SER A 96 -31.39 -25.91 13.29
CA SER A 96 -31.47 -26.24 14.72
C SER A 96 -32.85 -25.85 15.28
N LYS A 97 -33.10 -26.12 16.56
CA LYS A 97 -34.38 -25.80 17.21
C LYS A 97 -34.64 -24.29 17.25
N ASN A 98 -33.58 -23.50 17.48
CA ASN A 98 -33.67 -22.04 17.49
C ASN A 98 -33.45 -21.42 16.10
N GLY A 99 -33.40 -22.23 15.03
CA GLY A 99 -33.35 -21.75 13.65
C GLY A 99 -31.95 -21.47 13.09
N ARG A 100 -30.88 -21.87 13.77
CA ARG A 100 -29.51 -21.78 13.21
C ARG A 100 -29.36 -22.76 12.05
N LYS A 101 -28.75 -22.33 10.94
CA LYS A 101 -28.38 -23.25 9.86
C LYS A 101 -27.32 -24.23 10.37
N VAL A 102 -27.67 -25.52 10.39
CA VAL A 102 -26.79 -26.60 10.89
C VAL A 102 -25.59 -26.77 9.96
N THR A 103 -24.39 -26.81 10.52
CA THR A 103 -23.13 -26.94 9.78
C THR A 103 -22.72 -28.41 9.58
N GLY A 104 -23.10 -29.32 10.48
CA GLY A 104 -22.81 -30.76 10.36
C GLY A 104 -23.58 -31.48 9.26
N LYS A 105 -22.88 -32.10 8.29
CA LYS A 105 -23.46 -32.83 7.15
C LYS A 105 -23.17 -34.35 7.16
N LYS A 106 -21.96 -34.75 7.52
CA LYS A 106 -21.46 -36.14 7.33
C LYS A 106 -21.57 -37.03 8.58
N GLY A 107 -21.78 -36.48 9.77
CA GLY A 107 -21.88 -37.27 11.02
C GLY A 107 -20.58 -37.96 11.48
N LEU A 108 -19.44 -37.67 10.84
CA LEU A 108 -18.11 -38.22 11.16
C LEU A 108 -17.28 -37.33 12.10
N GLY A 109 -17.64 -36.06 12.28
CA GLY A 109 -16.85 -35.08 13.05
C GLY A 109 -16.59 -35.50 14.51
N LYS A 110 -17.46 -36.30 15.12
CA LYS A 110 -17.24 -36.88 16.46
C LYS A 110 -16.05 -37.87 16.52
N LEU A 111 -15.74 -38.54 15.41
CA LEU A 111 -14.63 -39.48 15.31
C LEU A 111 -13.29 -38.74 15.10
N ALA A 112 -13.33 -37.46 14.73
CA ALA A 112 -12.14 -36.61 14.60
C ALA A 112 -11.30 -36.59 15.88
N LEU A 113 -11.95 -36.71 17.04
CA LEU A 113 -11.29 -36.68 18.33
C LEU A 113 -10.33 -37.86 18.53
N PHE A 114 -10.63 -39.01 17.92
CA PHE A 114 -9.74 -40.16 17.95
C PHE A 114 -8.47 -39.98 17.11
N GLY A 115 -8.41 -38.95 16.26
CA GLY A 115 -7.18 -38.53 15.59
C GLY A 115 -6.16 -37.91 16.54
N ILE A 116 -6.57 -37.49 17.74
CA ILE A 116 -5.71 -36.80 18.73
C ILE A 116 -5.69 -37.46 20.11
N ALA A 117 -6.57 -38.42 20.40
CA ALA A 117 -6.77 -39.01 21.73
C ALA A 117 -7.35 -40.42 21.67
N ASN A 118 -7.11 -41.23 22.71
CA ASN A 118 -7.68 -42.58 22.80
C ASN A 118 -9.00 -42.65 23.58
N THR A 119 -9.24 -41.73 24.52
CA THR A 119 -10.38 -41.82 25.43
C THR A 119 -11.20 -40.53 25.38
N ILE A 120 -12.48 -40.65 25.06
CA ILE A 120 -13.44 -39.54 25.01
C ILE A 120 -14.59 -39.84 25.98
N ILE A 121 -14.80 -38.98 26.96
CA ILE A 121 -15.93 -39.07 27.89
C ILE A 121 -16.93 -37.97 27.55
N ILE A 122 -18.20 -38.32 27.48
CA ILE A 122 -19.29 -37.41 27.16
C ILE A 122 -20.24 -37.38 28.35
N ASP A 123 -20.50 -36.19 28.87
CA ASP A 123 -21.59 -35.88 29.81
C ASP A 123 -22.59 -34.99 29.08
N SER A 124 -23.85 -35.39 29.01
CA SER A 124 -24.91 -34.56 28.40
C SER A 124 -26.13 -34.50 29.29
N ILE A 125 -26.65 -33.28 29.45
CA ILE A 125 -27.77 -32.98 30.35
C ILE A 125 -28.90 -32.41 29.52
N ARG A 126 -30.08 -33.02 29.67
CA ARG A 126 -31.30 -32.50 29.06
C ARG A 126 -32.49 -32.73 29.97
N ASN A 127 -33.25 -31.67 30.22
CA ASN A 127 -34.46 -31.67 31.05
C ASN A 127 -34.20 -32.29 32.44
N GLY A 128 -33.11 -31.88 33.09
CA GLY A 128 -32.74 -32.32 34.44
C GLY A 128 -32.25 -33.77 34.54
N LYS A 129 -31.89 -34.40 33.42
CA LYS A 129 -31.35 -35.77 33.37
C LYS A 129 -29.95 -35.78 32.76
N LEU A 130 -28.98 -36.29 33.52
CA LEU A 130 -27.61 -36.54 33.11
C LEU A 130 -27.47 -37.94 32.51
N ASN A 131 -26.83 -38.00 31.35
CA ASN A 131 -26.36 -39.23 30.72
C ASN A 131 -24.86 -39.09 30.43
N SER A 132 -24.09 -40.10 30.81
CA SER A 132 -22.63 -40.08 30.69
C SER A 132 -22.12 -41.41 30.15
N PHE A 133 -21.18 -41.36 29.22
CA PHE A 133 -20.54 -42.56 28.68
C PHE A 133 -19.12 -42.28 28.21
N GLU A 134 -18.31 -43.33 28.19
CA GLU A 134 -16.92 -43.33 27.78
C GLU A 134 -16.76 -44.13 26.49
N LEU A 135 -16.09 -43.52 25.51
CA LEU A 135 -15.65 -44.13 24.28
C LEU A 135 -14.13 -44.30 24.33
N ASN A 136 -13.66 -45.52 24.09
CA ASN A 136 -12.24 -45.81 24.01
C ASN A 136 -11.87 -46.35 22.62
N TYR A 137 -10.84 -45.79 22.02
CA TYR A 137 -10.41 -46.12 20.67
C TYR A 137 -9.96 -47.57 20.54
N ASN A 138 -9.14 -48.06 21.47
CA ASN A 138 -8.62 -49.42 21.42
C ASN A 138 -9.76 -50.44 21.57
N ASP A 139 -10.74 -50.16 22.43
CA ASP A 139 -11.93 -51.01 22.58
C ASP A 139 -12.74 -51.07 21.28
N ILE A 140 -12.93 -49.91 20.62
CA ILE A 140 -13.60 -49.79 19.32
C ILE A 140 -12.83 -50.57 18.23
N GLN A 141 -11.50 -50.60 18.26
CA GLN A 141 -10.70 -51.39 17.31
C GLN A 141 -10.76 -52.89 17.58
N SER A 142 -10.79 -53.27 18.86
CA SER A 142 -10.82 -54.66 19.29
C SER A 142 -12.20 -55.32 19.13
N SER A 143 -13.27 -54.54 18.94
CA SER A 143 -14.61 -55.07 18.74
C SER A 143 -14.67 -55.82 17.40
N SER A 144 -14.72 -57.15 17.48
CA SER A 144 -14.82 -58.06 16.34
C SER A 144 -16.18 -58.02 15.63
N ASN A 145 -17.20 -57.46 16.28
CA ASN A 145 -18.54 -57.32 15.77
C ASN A 145 -18.79 -55.95 15.15
N SER A 146 -19.78 -55.86 14.27
CA SER A 146 -20.27 -54.61 13.64
C SER A 146 -20.87 -53.59 14.63
N VAL A 147 -20.90 -53.89 15.94
CA VAL A 147 -21.57 -53.13 16.99
C VAL A 147 -20.64 -52.98 18.20
N TYR A 148 -20.42 -51.74 18.62
CA TYR A 148 -19.67 -51.36 19.82
C TYR A 148 -20.62 -50.75 20.86
N HIS A 149 -20.48 -51.15 22.12
CA HIS A 149 -21.23 -50.60 23.24
C HIS A 149 -20.31 -49.74 24.12
N PRO A 150 -20.52 -48.42 24.15
CA PRO A 150 -19.77 -47.52 25.04
C PRO A 150 -19.94 -47.90 26.51
N LYS A 151 -18.90 -47.67 27.31
CA LYS A 151 -18.98 -47.85 28.76
C LYS A 151 -19.89 -46.78 29.35
N THR A 152 -21.04 -47.20 29.88
CA THR A 152 -22.00 -46.29 30.51
C THR A 152 -21.51 -45.89 31.90
N ILE A 153 -21.52 -44.58 32.18
CA ILE A 153 -21.16 -44.01 33.49
C ILE A 153 -22.44 -43.58 34.22
N ASN A 154 -23.31 -42.81 33.55
CA ASN A 154 -24.60 -42.36 34.09
C ASN A 154 -25.71 -42.61 33.08
N TYR A 155 -26.87 -43.06 33.55
CA TYR A 155 -28.06 -43.27 32.70
C TYR A 155 -29.29 -42.63 33.36
N ASN A 156 -29.79 -41.55 32.77
CA ASN A 156 -30.94 -40.77 33.24
C ASN A 156 -30.88 -40.39 34.73
N VAL A 157 -29.67 -40.05 35.22
CA VAL A 157 -29.47 -39.61 36.60
C VAL A 157 -30.07 -38.22 36.78
N LYS A 158 -30.88 -37.99 37.81
CA LYS A 158 -31.45 -36.66 38.08
C LYS A 158 -30.34 -35.68 38.48
N THR A 159 -30.37 -34.48 37.93
CA THR A 159 -29.42 -33.41 38.24
C THR A 159 -30.11 -32.05 38.26
N SER A 160 -29.57 -31.11 39.04
CA SER A 160 -29.97 -29.70 39.07
C SER A 160 -29.15 -28.83 38.10
N GLU A 161 -28.10 -29.39 37.51
CA GLU A 161 -27.27 -28.72 36.51
C GLU A 161 -28.09 -28.37 35.25
N PRO A 162 -27.78 -27.24 34.57
CA PRO A 162 -28.50 -26.82 33.36
C PRO A 162 -28.26 -27.77 32.18
N ASN A 163 -29.07 -27.61 31.12
CA ASN A 163 -28.85 -28.33 29.87
C ASN A 163 -27.48 -27.96 29.27
N GLY A 164 -26.87 -28.94 28.59
CA GLY A 164 -25.58 -28.73 27.95
C GLY A 164 -24.89 -30.05 27.65
N THR A 165 -23.70 -29.95 27.04
CA THR A 165 -22.83 -31.11 26.81
C THR A 165 -21.40 -30.78 27.20
N LYS A 166 -20.73 -31.72 27.86
CA LYS A 166 -19.33 -31.66 28.23
C LYS A 166 -18.61 -32.86 27.64
N ILE A 167 -17.53 -32.60 26.92
CA ILE A 167 -16.69 -33.59 26.26
C ILE A 167 -15.30 -33.49 26.86
N ILE A 168 -14.85 -34.58 27.47
CA ILE A 168 -13.54 -34.69 28.12
C ILE A 168 -12.67 -35.58 27.24
N ILE A 169 -11.58 -35.02 26.74
CA ILE A 169 -10.61 -35.67 25.86
C ILE A 169 -9.41 -36.06 26.73
N LYS A 170 -9.16 -37.36 26.89
CA LYS A 170 -8.06 -37.95 27.68
C LYS A 170 -7.19 -38.83 26.81
N ASP A 171 -6.03 -39.20 27.36
CA ASP A 171 -5.06 -40.06 26.67
C ASP A 171 -4.67 -39.48 25.30
N ILE A 172 -4.38 -38.17 25.29
CA ILE A 172 -3.99 -37.44 24.09
C ILE A 172 -2.68 -38.01 23.53
N THR A 173 -2.74 -38.48 22.29
CA THR A 173 -1.66 -39.19 21.60
C THR A 173 -0.63 -38.23 20.99
N LEU A 174 -0.98 -36.94 20.87
CA LEU A 174 -0.06 -35.91 20.39
C LEU A 174 1.13 -35.75 21.34
N LYS A 175 2.35 -35.77 20.78
CA LYS A 175 3.59 -35.58 21.54
C LYS A 175 3.58 -34.25 22.29
N ASN A 176 3.26 -33.17 21.58
CA ASN A 176 3.13 -31.81 22.10
C ASN A 176 1.73 -31.28 21.81
N LEU A 177 1.04 -30.78 22.83
CA LEU A 177 -0.24 -30.08 22.65
C LEU A 177 0.03 -28.66 22.11
N THR A 178 -0.84 -28.20 21.23
CA THR A 178 -0.78 -26.82 20.72
C THR A 178 -1.00 -25.84 21.87
N LYS A 179 -0.11 -24.84 22.01
CA LYS A 179 -0.25 -23.77 23.00
C LYS A 179 -1.55 -22.98 22.77
N ILE A 180 -2.10 -22.42 23.83
CA ILE A 180 -3.43 -21.79 23.83
C ILE A 180 -3.47 -20.65 22.81
N GLU A 181 -2.42 -19.83 22.71
CA GLU A 181 -2.29 -18.72 21.74
C GLU A 181 -2.34 -19.23 20.30
N SER A 182 -1.61 -20.30 20.00
CA SER A 182 -1.61 -20.89 18.65
C SER A 182 -2.94 -21.58 18.32
N LEU A 183 -3.61 -22.16 19.32
CA LEU A 183 -4.94 -22.74 19.16
C LEU A 183 -5.97 -21.64 18.89
N TYR A 184 -5.95 -20.55 19.66
CA TYR A 184 -6.78 -19.37 19.47
C TYR A 184 -6.62 -18.79 18.06
N GLU A 185 -5.39 -18.56 17.61
CA GLU A 185 -5.10 -18.05 16.27
C GLU A 185 -5.65 -18.99 15.18
N SER A 186 -5.52 -20.30 15.35
CA SER A 186 -6.05 -21.28 14.39
C SER A 186 -7.58 -21.33 14.38
N LEU A 187 -8.23 -21.30 15.54
CA LEU A 187 -9.69 -21.34 15.68
C LEU A 187 -10.35 -20.05 15.20
N SER A 188 -9.69 -18.90 15.37
CA SER A 188 -10.19 -17.60 14.93
C SER A 188 -10.48 -17.55 13.43
N LYS A 189 -9.72 -18.30 12.62
CA LYS A 189 -9.86 -18.38 11.15
C LYS A 189 -10.91 -19.38 10.68
N ARG A 190 -11.36 -20.27 11.57
CA ARG A 190 -12.16 -21.45 11.19
C ARG A 190 -13.67 -21.23 11.26
N PHE A 191 -14.12 -20.17 11.95
CA PHE A 191 -15.53 -19.89 12.15
C PHE A 191 -15.78 -18.39 12.29
N ASN A 192 -16.84 -17.86 11.66
CA ASN A 192 -17.17 -16.42 11.67
C ASN A 192 -18.44 -16.04 12.44
N LYS A 193 -19.03 -16.97 13.20
CA LYS A 193 -20.24 -16.72 14.00
C LYS A 193 -19.98 -16.50 15.49
N TYR A 194 -18.72 -16.34 15.87
CA TYR A 194 -18.37 -15.94 17.24
C TYR A 194 -19.05 -14.62 17.60
N SER A 195 -19.59 -14.52 18.81
CA SER A 195 -20.32 -13.34 19.28
C SER A 195 -20.45 -13.36 20.80
N ARG A 196 -20.12 -12.25 21.48
CA ARG A 196 -20.33 -12.13 22.94
C ARG A 196 -21.78 -12.26 23.37
N THR A 197 -22.73 -11.99 22.48
CA THR A 197 -24.17 -11.97 22.80
C THR A 197 -24.92 -13.22 22.30
N ASP A 198 -24.33 -14.03 21.43
CA ASP A 198 -25.00 -15.17 20.79
C ASP A 198 -24.18 -16.46 20.81
N PHE A 199 -22.86 -16.41 20.64
CA PHE A 199 -22.00 -17.61 20.62
C PHE A 199 -20.55 -17.29 20.98
N LEU A 200 -20.27 -17.19 22.27
CA LEU A 200 -18.94 -16.89 22.80
C LEU A 200 -18.17 -18.19 23.06
N VAL A 201 -16.92 -18.26 22.58
CA VAL A 201 -16.03 -19.38 22.90
C VAL A 201 -14.86 -18.88 23.71
N THR A 202 -14.64 -19.47 24.88
CA THR A 202 -13.58 -19.08 25.82
C THR A 202 -12.59 -20.22 25.99
N LEU A 203 -11.32 -19.96 25.76
CA LEU A 203 -10.22 -20.89 26.00
C LEU A 203 -9.54 -20.52 27.32
N THR A 204 -9.25 -21.49 28.19
CA THR A 204 -8.51 -21.29 29.43
C THR A 204 -7.46 -22.39 29.61
N ASP A 205 -6.22 -22.03 29.95
CA ASP A 205 -5.17 -22.99 30.29
C ASP A 205 -5.12 -23.31 31.79
N GLU A 206 -4.30 -24.29 32.19
CA GLU A 206 -4.19 -24.66 33.61
C GLU A 206 -3.60 -23.58 34.52
N ASN A 207 -3.00 -22.52 33.95
CA ASN A 207 -2.43 -21.40 34.69
C ASN A 207 -3.42 -20.23 34.82
N GLY A 208 -4.62 -20.35 34.23
CA GLY A 208 -5.65 -19.31 34.24
C GLY A 208 -5.50 -18.27 33.13
N LEU A 209 -4.65 -18.49 32.12
CA LEU A 209 -4.62 -17.65 30.93
C LEU A 209 -5.89 -17.89 30.12
N THR A 210 -6.70 -16.84 29.94
CA THR A 210 -7.97 -16.90 29.21
C THR A 210 -7.92 -16.09 27.91
N MET A 211 -8.51 -16.63 26.85
CA MET A 211 -8.73 -15.92 25.58
C MET A 211 -10.12 -16.19 25.03
N GLU A 212 -10.72 -15.16 24.44
CA GLU A 212 -12.11 -15.19 23.99
C GLU A 212 -12.20 -15.01 22.48
N LEU A 213 -12.87 -15.96 21.83
CA LEU A 213 -13.26 -15.86 20.43
C LEU A 213 -14.60 -15.12 20.36
N ASP A 214 -14.55 -13.82 20.10
CA ASP A 214 -15.69 -12.91 19.94
C ASP A 214 -15.91 -12.47 18.47
N GLU A 215 -16.88 -11.57 18.24
CA GLU A 215 -17.25 -11.11 16.91
C GLU A 215 -16.12 -10.43 16.11
N LYS A 216 -15.03 -10.02 16.76
CA LYS A 216 -13.90 -9.32 16.10
C LYS A 216 -12.81 -10.27 15.65
N VAL A 217 -12.70 -11.46 16.24
CA VAL A 217 -11.51 -12.33 16.07
C VAL A 217 -11.36 -12.84 14.66
N PHE A 218 -12.46 -13.21 14.00
CA PHE A 218 -12.42 -13.72 12.62
C PHE A 218 -11.89 -12.64 11.67
N VAL A 219 -12.44 -11.43 11.74
CA VAL A 219 -11.99 -10.32 10.88
C VAL A 219 -10.53 -9.96 11.18
N LYS A 220 -10.12 -9.89 12.45
CA LYS A 220 -8.73 -9.62 12.84
C LYS A 220 -7.74 -10.70 12.37
N SER A 221 -8.19 -11.95 12.24
CA SER A 221 -7.36 -13.06 11.79
C SER A 221 -7.01 -13.02 10.29
N ILE A 222 -7.77 -12.24 9.52
CA ILE A 222 -7.65 -12.11 8.05
C ILE A 222 -7.20 -10.70 7.64
N ARG A 223 -7.75 -9.66 8.27
CA ARG A 223 -7.48 -8.26 7.94
C ARG A 223 -6.04 -7.92 8.37
N PRO A 224 -5.24 -7.25 7.52
CA PRO A 224 -4.01 -6.61 7.96
C PRO A 224 -4.26 -5.66 9.13
N LYS A 225 -3.22 -5.22 9.85
CA LYS A 225 -3.41 -4.19 10.87
C LYS A 225 -4.09 -2.95 10.26
N GLU A 226 -4.90 -2.26 11.06
CA GLU A 226 -5.76 -1.18 10.56
C GLU A 226 -4.95 -0.04 9.92
N ASP A 227 -3.81 0.31 10.51
CA ASP A 227 -2.85 1.30 10.02
C ASP A 227 -2.08 0.84 8.76
N GLU A 228 -1.97 -0.47 8.53
CA GLU A 228 -1.34 -1.07 7.37
C GLU A 228 -2.31 -1.34 6.22
N THR A 229 -3.62 -1.40 6.50
CA THR A 229 -4.67 -1.59 5.51
C THR A 229 -4.73 -0.38 4.59
N GLU A 230 -4.75 -0.63 3.27
CA GLU A 230 -4.78 0.40 2.25
C GLU A 230 -6.20 0.61 1.70
N PHE A 231 -6.83 -0.46 1.22
CA PHE A 231 -8.21 -0.45 0.75
C PHE A 231 -8.98 -1.68 1.21
N THR A 232 -10.29 -1.49 1.39
CA THR A 232 -11.25 -2.56 1.67
C THR A 232 -12.28 -2.58 0.54
N PHE A 233 -12.66 -3.78 0.11
CA PHE A 233 -13.69 -4.03 -0.89
C PHE A 233 -14.74 -4.97 -0.30
N SER A 234 -15.97 -4.48 -0.12
CA SER A 234 -17.13 -5.24 0.34
C SER A 234 -17.97 -5.70 -0.85
N PHE A 235 -18.19 -7.00 -0.98
CA PHE A 235 -19.09 -7.58 -1.98
C PHE A 235 -20.38 -8.06 -1.30
N PRO A 236 -21.57 -7.70 -1.82
CA PRO A 236 -21.81 -6.99 -3.08
C PRO A 236 -21.81 -5.45 -3.01
N ASP A 237 -21.77 -4.85 -1.82
CA ASP A 237 -22.09 -3.43 -1.58
C ASP A 237 -21.29 -2.43 -2.44
N ASP A 238 -19.98 -2.63 -2.59
CA ASP A 238 -19.12 -1.70 -3.35
C ASP A 238 -19.30 -1.82 -4.87
N PHE A 239 -20.06 -2.81 -5.34
CA PHE A 239 -20.15 -3.19 -6.75
C PHE A 239 -21.54 -2.93 -7.35
N GLU A 240 -22.48 -2.37 -6.58
CA GLU A 240 -23.86 -2.14 -7.04
C GLU A 240 -23.99 -1.09 -8.14
N THR A 241 -23.05 -0.14 -8.22
CA THR A 241 -23.11 1.01 -9.13
C THR A 241 -22.29 0.86 -10.41
N LEU A 242 -21.68 -0.31 -10.63
CA LEU A 242 -20.84 -0.55 -11.82
C LEU A 242 -21.65 -0.45 -13.11
N THR A 243 -21.16 0.32 -14.08
CA THR A 243 -21.87 0.61 -15.35
C THR A 243 -21.54 -0.35 -16.50
N ASN A 244 -20.51 -1.20 -16.35
CA ASN A 244 -20.10 -2.14 -17.39
C ASN A 244 -21.02 -3.37 -17.44
N LYS A 245 -21.74 -3.55 -18.56
CA LYS A 245 -22.70 -4.65 -18.79
C LYS A 245 -22.14 -6.05 -18.52
N GLN A 246 -20.91 -6.38 -18.95
CA GLN A 246 -20.34 -7.71 -18.71
C GLN A 246 -19.98 -7.95 -17.23
N SER A 247 -19.54 -6.90 -16.53
CA SER A 247 -19.25 -6.96 -15.10
C SER A 247 -20.53 -7.12 -14.27
N GLN A 248 -21.61 -6.44 -14.67
CA GLN A 248 -22.92 -6.55 -14.04
C GLN A 248 -23.49 -7.97 -14.08
N VAL A 249 -23.33 -8.70 -15.20
CA VAL A 249 -23.84 -10.09 -15.29
C VAL A 249 -23.16 -11.01 -14.27
N ALA A 250 -21.84 -10.94 -14.13
CA ALA A 250 -21.12 -11.76 -13.15
C ALA A 250 -21.53 -11.43 -11.71
N ILE A 251 -21.66 -10.12 -11.39
CA ILE A 251 -22.09 -9.65 -10.07
C ILE A 251 -23.52 -10.10 -9.76
N HIS A 252 -24.44 -9.96 -10.73
CA HIS A 252 -25.83 -10.37 -10.58
C HIS A 252 -25.94 -11.88 -10.27
N LYS A 253 -25.24 -12.72 -11.05
CA LYS A 253 -25.22 -14.16 -10.82
C LYS A 253 -24.69 -14.53 -9.43
N LEU A 254 -23.60 -13.91 -8.99
CA LEU A 254 -23.09 -14.12 -7.63
C LEU A 254 -24.09 -13.70 -6.54
N LYS A 255 -24.86 -12.62 -6.78
CA LYS A 255 -25.93 -12.18 -5.86
C LYS A 255 -27.11 -13.15 -5.83
N GLU A 256 -27.47 -13.78 -6.95
CA GLU A 256 -28.51 -14.84 -6.99
C GLU A 256 -28.12 -16.03 -6.10
N PHE A 257 -26.83 -16.37 -6.04
CA PHE A 257 -26.29 -17.36 -5.12
C PHE A 257 -26.04 -16.83 -3.68
N HIS A 258 -26.48 -15.61 -3.37
CA HIS A 258 -26.33 -14.96 -2.05
C HIS A 258 -24.87 -14.87 -1.55
N ILE A 259 -23.92 -14.83 -2.48
CA ILE A 259 -22.50 -14.77 -2.15
C ILE A 259 -22.16 -13.35 -1.64
N ASN A 260 -21.38 -13.29 -0.58
CA ASN A 260 -20.85 -12.04 -0.03
C ASN A 260 -19.40 -12.25 0.42
N GLY A 261 -18.63 -11.18 0.57
CA GLY A 261 -17.23 -11.30 0.96
C GLY A 261 -16.56 -9.96 1.17
N ILE A 262 -15.40 -9.99 1.83
CA ILE A 262 -14.58 -8.79 2.06
C ILE A 262 -13.14 -9.09 1.65
N ILE A 263 -12.55 -8.17 0.89
CA ILE A 263 -11.14 -8.19 0.51
C ILE A 263 -10.46 -6.96 1.08
N TYR A 264 -9.35 -7.20 1.77
CA TYR A 264 -8.45 -6.18 2.29
C TYR A 264 -7.18 -6.17 1.45
N THR A 265 -6.65 -4.99 1.22
CA THR A 265 -5.32 -4.81 0.62
C THR A 265 -4.41 -4.09 1.60
N LYS A 266 -3.14 -4.49 1.66
CA LYS A 266 -2.12 -3.86 2.51
C LYS A 266 -1.29 -2.84 1.71
N LYS A 267 -0.70 -1.85 2.37
CA LYS A 267 0.24 -0.90 1.74
C LYS A 267 1.51 -1.56 1.20
N THR A 268 1.98 -2.62 1.85
CA THR A 268 3.15 -3.42 1.46
C THR A 268 2.77 -4.90 1.28
N PRO A 269 3.56 -5.71 0.56
CA PRO A 269 3.24 -7.13 0.37
C PRO A 269 3.04 -7.89 1.69
N LEU A 270 2.01 -8.72 1.74
CA LEU A 270 1.70 -9.63 2.86
C LEU A 270 2.69 -10.79 2.92
N GLN A 271 2.72 -11.54 4.02
CA GLN A 271 3.46 -12.80 4.07
C GLN A 271 2.76 -13.88 3.24
N ALA A 272 3.50 -14.88 2.74
CA ALA A 272 2.95 -15.89 1.83
C ALA A 272 1.73 -16.64 2.39
N ASN A 273 1.72 -16.92 3.70
CA ASN A 273 0.63 -17.60 4.43
C ASN A 273 -0.54 -16.68 4.84
N GLN A 274 -0.50 -15.40 4.50
CA GLN A 274 -1.55 -14.40 4.79
C GLN A 274 -2.22 -13.87 3.51
N ARG A 275 -1.77 -14.32 2.33
CA ARG A 275 -2.27 -13.88 1.03
C ARG A 275 -3.43 -14.73 0.55
N GLY A 276 -4.30 -14.12 -0.25
CA GLY A 276 -5.38 -14.80 -0.95
C GLY A 276 -6.68 -14.86 -0.16
N PHE A 277 -7.55 -15.79 -0.55
CA PHE A 277 -8.94 -15.79 -0.13
C PHE A 277 -9.32 -17.10 0.51
N SER A 278 -9.92 -17.05 1.70
CA SER A 278 -10.58 -18.21 2.30
C SER A 278 -12.05 -18.28 1.88
N VAL A 279 -12.63 -19.47 1.94
CA VAL A 279 -14.06 -19.66 1.68
C VAL A 279 -14.74 -20.23 2.92
N LEU A 280 -15.86 -19.63 3.28
CA LEU A 280 -16.73 -20.08 4.36
C LEU A 280 -18.05 -20.58 3.78
N SER A 281 -18.66 -21.55 4.47
CA SER A 281 -20.01 -22.02 4.22
C SER A 281 -20.74 -22.15 5.55
N ARG A 282 -21.92 -21.51 5.67
CA ARG A 282 -22.69 -21.40 6.92
C ARG A 282 -21.86 -20.88 8.10
N GLY A 283 -20.86 -20.05 7.78
CA GLY A 283 -19.89 -19.48 8.71
C GLY A 283 -18.73 -20.36 9.13
N LYS A 284 -18.67 -21.63 8.69
CA LYS A 284 -17.55 -22.57 8.93
C LYS A 284 -16.59 -22.58 7.75
N LEU A 285 -15.29 -22.70 8.02
CA LEU A 285 -14.26 -22.81 6.99
C LEU A 285 -14.50 -24.01 6.07
N ALA A 286 -14.54 -23.71 4.78
CA ALA A 286 -14.67 -24.67 3.69
C ALA A 286 -13.34 -24.81 2.91
N SER A 287 -12.56 -23.74 2.81
CA SER A 287 -11.25 -23.73 2.16
C SER A 287 -10.32 -22.74 2.85
N GLU A 288 -9.07 -23.15 3.07
CA GLU A 288 -8.04 -22.27 3.63
C GLU A 288 -7.67 -21.13 2.66
N GLN A 289 -6.96 -20.12 3.15
CA GLN A 289 -6.56 -18.99 2.32
C GLN A 289 -5.62 -19.45 1.19
N SER A 290 -6.03 -19.17 -0.04
CA SER A 290 -5.22 -19.44 -1.23
C SER A 290 -5.30 -18.30 -2.23
N VAL A 291 -4.16 -18.00 -2.87
CA VAL A 291 -4.12 -17.06 -4.01
C VAL A 291 -4.75 -17.69 -5.26
N THR A 292 -4.76 -19.01 -5.37
CA THR A 292 -5.34 -19.73 -6.51
C THR A 292 -6.81 -20.13 -6.30
N GLN A 293 -7.47 -19.61 -5.27
CA GLN A 293 -8.81 -20.05 -4.86
C GLN A 293 -9.84 -20.02 -6.01
N PHE A 294 -9.80 -18.99 -6.85
CA PHE A 294 -10.74 -18.79 -7.97
C PHE A 294 -10.05 -18.77 -9.34
N GLN A 295 -8.71 -18.79 -9.36
CA GLN A 295 -7.91 -18.66 -10.56
C GLN A 295 -6.64 -19.49 -10.45
N ASP A 296 -6.51 -20.53 -11.28
CA ASP A 296 -5.40 -21.48 -11.19
C ASP A 296 -4.02 -20.84 -11.45
N ARG A 297 -3.99 -19.71 -12.16
CA ARG A 297 -2.76 -18.95 -12.51
C ARG A 297 -2.81 -17.52 -11.97
N ALA A 298 -2.83 -17.40 -10.64
CA ALA A 298 -2.87 -16.13 -9.91
C ALA A 298 -1.49 -15.42 -9.86
N ASN A 299 -0.95 -15.02 -11.02
CA ASN A 299 0.39 -14.40 -11.13
C ASN A 299 0.38 -12.86 -11.02
N ASP A 300 -0.78 -12.24 -10.83
CA ASP A 300 -0.88 -10.78 -10.71
C ASP A 300 -0.30 -10.30 -9.36
N ASN A 301 0.41 -9.17 -9.38
CA ASN A 301 1.01 -8.59 -8.18
C ASN A 301 -0.03 -8.27 -7.09
N PHE A 302 -1.29 -7.99 -7.46
CA PHE A 302 -2.39 -7.78 -6.52
C PHE A 302 -2.50 -8.86 -5.43
N TYR A 303 -2.31 -10.13 -5.79
CA TYR A 303 -2.39 -11.24 -4.83
C TYR A 303 -1.32 -11.17 -3.74
N SER A 304 -0.20 -10.48 -3.98
CA SER A 304 0.82 -10.24 -2.94
C SER A 304 0.36 -9.25 -1.87
N TYR A 305 -0.66 -8.43 -2.15
CA TYR A 305 -1.17 -7.40 -1.26
C TYR A 305 -2.55 -7.72 -0.69
N ALA A 306 -3.27 -8.70 -1.26
CA ALA A 306 -4.66 -8.98 -0.94
C ALA A 306 -4.83 -10.16 0.02
N ALA A 307 -5.72 -9.97 1.00
CA ALA A 307 -6.24 -11.00 1.89
C ALA A 307 -7.75 -10.83 2.01
N GLY A 308 -8.52 -11.90 2.07
CA GLY A 308 -9.96 -11.78 2.23
C GLY A 308 -10.68 -13.10 2.44
N TYR A 309 -12.00 -13.03 2.44
CA TYR A 309 -12.85 -14.20 2.52
C TYR A 309 -14.16 -14.01 1.77
N PHE A 310 -14.76 -15.13 1.36
CA PHE A 310 -16.09 -15.19 0.77
C PHE A 310 -16.98 -16.17 1.54
N ASN A 311 -18.22 -15.78 1.82
CA ASN A 311 -19.26 -16.68 2.28
C ASN A 311 -20.02 -17.21 1.06
N ILE A 312 -20.00 -18.54 0.90
CA ILE A 312 -20.62 -19.27 -0.22
C ILE A 312 -21.46 -20.40 0.38
N ASP A 313 -22.64 -20.06 0.92
CA ASP A 313 -23.56 -21.02 1.54
C ASP A 313 -24.05 -22.09 0.56
N PHE A 314 -24.05 -21.78 -0.76
CA PHE A 314 -24.34 -22.73 -1.85
C PHE A 314 -23.59 -24.05 -1.72
N LEU A 315 -22.37 -24.02 -1.17
CA LEU A 315 -21.56 -25.23 -0.95
C LEU A 315 -22.25 -26.28 -0.06
N ASP A 316 -23.21 -25.86 0.74
CA ASP A 316 -23.95 -26.67 1.71
C ASP A 316 -25.46 -26.67 1.51
N ASP A 317 -25.99 -26.06 0.44
CA ASP A 317 -27.42 -25.99 0.16
C ASP A 317 -27.99 -27.34 -0.29
N ASP A 318 -27.27 -28.07 -1.16
CA ASP A 318 -27.62 -29.44 -1.52
C ASP A 318 -26.97 -30.44 -0.53
N ASN A 319 -27.81 -31.15 0.23
CA ASN A 319 -27.37 -32.17 1.18
C ASN A 319 -26.82 -33.45 0.52
N LYS A 320 -27.06 -33.67 -0.78
CA LYS A 320 -26.60 -34.83 -1.54
C LYS A 320 -25.25 -34.62 -2.23
N LYS A 321 -24.95 -33.39 -2.66
CA LYS A 321 -23.68 -33.05 -3.34
C LYS A 321 -22.61 -32.68 -2.32
N ASP A 322 -21.38 -33.18 -2.46
CA ASP A 322 -20.28 -32.90 -1.53
C ASP A 322 -19.13 -32.17 -2.23
N PHE A 323 -19.13 -30.84 -2.08
CA PHE A 323 -18.19 -29.94 -2.75
C PHE A 323 -16.94 -29.64 -1.93
N ILE A 324 -16.95 -29.93 -0.63
CA ILE A 324 -15.86 -29.60 0.29
C ILE A 324 -15.05 -30.88 0.56
N SER A 325 -13.73 -30.80 0.47
CA SER A 325 -12.85 -31.92 0.81
C SER A 325 -13.09 -32.37 2.26
N THR A 326 -12.88 -33.65 2.57
CA THR A 326 -13.24 -34.20 3.89
C THR A 326 -12.43 -33.57 5.04
N ASP A 327 -11.20 -33.13 4.77
CA ASP A 327 -10.35 -32.36 5.67
C ASP A 327 -10.67 -30.85 5.72
N ARG A 328 -11.63 -30.39 4.90
CA ARG A 328 -12.09 -29.00 4.75
C ARG A 328 -10.98 -28.00 4.43
N GLN A 329 -9.97 -28.43 3.69
CA GLN A 329 -8.88 -27.57 3.24
C GLN A 329 -9.13 -26.97 1.85
N SER A 330 -9.98 -27.60 1.03
CA SER A 330 -10.19 -27.23 -0.37
C SER A 330 -11.62 -27.46 -0.84
N ILE A 331 -11.99 -26.74 -1.92
CA ILE A 331 -13.26 -26.93 -2.63
C ILE A 331 -12.99 -27.67 -3.95
N ARG A 332 -13.83 -28.66 -4.23
CA ARG A 332 -13.86 -29.41 -5.48
C ARG A 332 -14.64 -28.62 -6.54
N TRP A 333 -14.06 -27.51 -6.99
CA TRP A 333 -14.75 -26.57 -7.88
C TRP A 333 -15.32 -27.19 -9.16
N GLU A 334 -14.67 -28.22 -9.68
CA GLU A 334 -15.06 -28.91 -10.93
C GLU A 334 -16.13 -30.01 -10.70
N ALA A 335 -16.73 -30.08 -9.51
CA ALA A 335 -17.68 -31.14 -9.16
C ALA A 335 -19.10 -30.91 -9.70
N ASP A 336 -19.42 -29.69 -10.15
CA ASP A 336 -20.77 -29.30 -10.58
C ASP A 336 -20.75 -28.07 -11.50
N GLU A 337 -21.67 -28.00 -12.46
CA GLU A 337 -21.73 -26.91 -13.45
C GLU A 337 -22.01 -25.54 -12.82
N GLU A 338 -22.91 -25.46 -11.84
CA GLU A 338 -23.22 -24.20 -11.14
C GLU A 338 -22.01 -23.75 -10.30
N LEU A 339 -21.29 -24.71 -9.71
CA LEU A 339 -20.08 -24.43 -8.92
C LEU A 339 -18.93 -23.91 -9.79
N ILE A 340 -18.76 -24.45 -10.99
CA ILE A 340 -17.83 -23.94 -12.01
C ILE A 340 -18.21 -22.52 -12.39
N GLU A 341 -19.49 -22.26 -12.65
CA GLU A 341 -19.98 -20.92 -12.97
C GLU A 341 -19.73 -19.91 -11.83
N ILE A 342 -19.94 -20.31 -10.57
CA ILE A 342 -19.61 -19.49 -9.39
C ILE A 342 -18.11 -19.17 -9.37
N LYS A 343 -17.23 -20.17 -9.56
CA LYS A 343 -15.77 -19.96 -9.61
C LYS A 343 -15.39 -18.95 -10.71
N GLU A 344 -15.97 -19.09 -11.91
CA GLU A 344 -15.71 -18.18 -13.02
C GLU A 344 -16.18 -16.74 -12.74
N ASN A 345 -17.36 -16.58 -12.14
CA ASN A 345 -17.88 -15.25 -11.81
C ASN A 345 -17.09 -14.60 -10.65
N LEU A 346 -16.63 -15.39 -9.67
CA LEU A 346 -15.70 -14.92 -8.63
C LEU A 346 -14.37 -14.48 -9.25
N ASN A 347 -13.82 -15.24 -10.20
CA ASN A 347 -12.62 -14.83 -10.94
C ASN A 347 -12.82 -13.49 -11.68
N LYS A 348 -13.98 -13.31 -12.34
CA LYS A 348 -14.33 -12.02 -12.98
C LYS A 348 -14.42 -10.88 -11.95
N LEU A 349 -15.01 -11.13 -10.78
CA LEU A 349 -15.06 -10.17 -9.67
C LEU A 349 -13.65 -9.78 -9.20
N ILE A 350 -12.76 -10.75 -8.99
CA ILE A 350 -11.36 -10.47 -8.65
C ILE A 350 -10.69 -9.60 -9.73
N GLY A 351 -10.95 -9.88 -11.02
CA GLY A 351 -10.45 -9.05 -12.12
C GLY A 351 -10.97 -7.60 -12.09
N ILE A 352 -12.21 -7.37 -11.65
CA ILE A 352 -12.76 -6.02 -11.43
C ILE A 352 -12.02 -5.32 -10.28
N ILE A 353 -11.85 -6.01 -9.16
CA ILE A 353 -11.17 -5.49 -7.97
C ILE A 353 -9.71 -5.16 -8.28
N GLN A 354 -9.01 -6.01 -9.03
CA GLN A 354 -7.63 -5.76 -9.47
C GLN A 354 -7.52 -4.45 -10.25
N ARG A 355 -8.44 -4.19 -11.19
CA ARG A 355 -8.43 -2.95 -11.99
C ARG A 355 -8.70 -1.73 -11.11
N GLU A 356 -9.69 -1.83 -10.23
CA GLU A 356 -10.04 -0.74 -9.31
C GLU A 356 -8.91 -0.44 -8.32
N TRP A 357 -8.30 -1.48 -7.75
CA TRP A 357 -7.14 -1.35 -6.87
C TRP A 357 -5.97 -0.65 -7.57
N ARG A 358 -5.62 -1.06 -8.80
CA ARG A 358 -4.56 -0.39 -9.58
C ARG A 358 -4.87 1.08 -9.84
N LYS A 359 -6.11 1.40 -10.17
CA LYS A 359 -6.57 2.77 -10.38
C LYS A 359 -6.42 3.61 -9.10
N ARG A 360 -7.01 3.16 -7.99
CA ARG A 360 -6.93 3.85 -6.68
C ARG A 360 -5.48 4.02 -6.21
N ARG A 361 -4.63 3.01 -6.40
CA ARG A 361 -3.19 3.13 -6.11
C ARG A 361 -2.49 4.17 -6.97
N SER A 362 -2.77 4.19 -8.27
CA SER A 362 -2.19 5.18 -9.17
C SER A 362 -2.57 6.60 -8.76
N GLU A 363 -3.85 6.82 -8.43
CA GLU A 363 -4.37 8.11 -7.95
C GLU A 363 -3.76 8.51 -6.59
N ALA A 364 -3.64 7.57 -5.65
CA ALA A 364 -3.01 7.81 -4.35
C ALA A 364 -1.52 8.16 -4.49
N LYS A 365 -0.78 7.47 -5.37
CA LYS A 365 0.63 7.78 -5.69
C LYS A 365 0.77 9.15 -6.33
N GLU A 366 -0.13 9.50 -7.24
CA GLU A 366 -0.14 10.81 -7.88
C GLU A 366 -0.41 11.93 -6.88
N LYS A 367 -1.38 11.75 -5.98
CA LYS A 367 -1.66 12.72 -4.90
C LYS A 367 -0.45 12.90 -3.98
N LYS A 368 0.16 11.81 -3.50
CA LYS A 368 1.38 11.87 -2.67
C LYS A 368 2.54 12.55 -3.39
N ALA A 369 2.77 12.21 -4.66
CA ALA A 369 3.80 12.85 -5.47
C ALA A 369 3.57 14.37 -5.59
N GLN A 370 2.33 14.80 -5.81
CA GLN A 370 1.97 16.23 -5.86
C GLN A 370 2.16 16.92 -4.51
N GLU A 371 1.76 16.30 -3.40
CA GLU A 371 1.98 16.83 -2.05
C GLU A 371 3.48 16.97 -1.74
N ASN A 372 4.30 15.99 -2.14
CA ASN A 372 5.75 16.01 -1.93
C ASN A 372 6.47 17.07 -2.77
N ILE A 373 5.96 17.33 -3.98
CA ILE A 373 6.38 18.45 -4.82
C ILE A 373 6.01 19.78 -4.14
N GLN A 374 4.77 19.94 -3.66
CA GLN A 374 4.31 21.19 -3.02
C GLN A 374 5.04 21.51 -1.70
N LYS A 375 5.40 20.50 -0.90
CA LYS A 375 6.15 20.68 0.35
C LYS A 375 7.59 21.13 0.15
N ASN A 376 8.14 21.00 -1.06
CA ASN A 376 9.52 21.33 -1.32
C ASN A 376 9.65 22.83 -1.66
N SER A 377 10.13 23.62 -0.70
CA SER A 377 10.21 25.09 -0.80
C SER A 377 10.93 25.60 -2.06
N SER A 378 11.93 24.87 -2.58
CA SER A 378 12.63 25.24 -3.83
C SER A 378 11.76 25.24 -5.09
N LEU A 379 10.60 24.58 -5.09
CA LEU A 379 9.65 24.57 -6.21
C LEU A 379 8.72 25.78 -6.22
N VAL A 380 8.46 26.38 -5.05
CA VAL A 380 7.51 27.50 -4.94
C VAL A 380 8.07 28.77 -5.57
N GLU A 381 9.40 28.88 -5.69
CA GLU A 381 10.10 30.07 -6.18
C GLU A 381 10.51 30.00 -7.67
N THR A 382 10.36 28.84 -8.33
CA THR A 382 10.87 28.60 -9.71
C THR A 382 9.73 28.37 -10.70
N THR A 383 9.70 29.14 -11.79
CA THR A 383 8.74 28.98 -12.88
C THR A 383 9.16 27.84 -13.80
N LEU A 384 8.84 26.61 -13.42
CA LEU A 384 9.22 25.44 -14.20
C LEU A 384 8.53 25.36 -15.57
N SER A 385 9.30 25.03 -16.60
CA SER A 385 8.83 24.65 -17.93
C SER A 385 7.90 23.42 -17.88
N THR A 386 7.10 23.22 -18.92
CA THR A 386 6.25 22.02 -19.07
C THR A 386 7.03 20.71 -19.09
N GLU A 387 8.26 20.72 -19.59
CA GLU A 387 9.11 19.52 -19.71
C GLU A 387 9.80 19.16 -18.39
N ASP A 388 10.27 20.18 -17.65
CA ASP A 388 10.81 19.98 -16.29
C ASP A 388 9.72 19.49 -15.33
N LYS A 389 8.50 20.05 -15.41
CA LYS A 389 7.34 19.57 -14.65
C LYS A 389 7.05 18.09 -14.94
N LYS A 390 7.08 17.67 -16.21
CA LYS A 390 6.87 16.26 -16.59
C LYS A 390 7.95 15.36 -16.00
N SER A 391 9.22 15.76 -16.07
CA SER A 391 10.36 14.99 -15.56
C SER A 391 10.32 14.82 -14.05
N ILE A 392 10.07 15.92 -13.32
CA ILE A 392 9.94 15.93 -11.86
C ILE A 392 8.75 15.06 -11.43
N ASN A 393 7.60 15.19 -12.08
CA ASN A 393 6.43 14.34 -11.80
C ASN A 393 6.73 12.86 -12.01
N LYS A 394 7.46 12.49 -13.06
CA LYS A 394 7.83 11.10 -13.35
C LYS A 394 8.73 10.52 -12.26
N ILE A 395 9.74 11.28 -11.82
CA ILE A 395 10.66 10.85 -10.77
C ILE A 395 9.93 10.77 -9.42
N SER A 396 9.12 11.77 -9.09
CA SER A 396 8.34 11.77 -7.85
C SER A 396 7.39 10.58 -7.78
N LYS A 397 6.70 10.22 -8.88
CA LYS A 397 5.88 9.00 -8.95
C LYS A 397 6.70 7.73 -8.77
N ALA A 398 7.92 7.67 -9.30
CA ALA A 398 8.81 6.52 -9.15
C ALA A 398 9.34 6.35 -7.71
N LEU A 399 9.51 7.46 -6.97
CA LEU A 399 9.89 7.44 -5.55
C LEU A 399 8.76 6.91 -4.64
N GLU A 400 7.50 6.96 -5.07
CA GLU A 400 6.35 6.37 -4.37
C GLU A 400 6.14 4.89 -4.71
N ASN A 401 7.21 4.17 -5.06
CA ASN A 401 7.14 2.74 -5.32
C ASN A 401 7.12 1.93 -4.01
N ASP A 402 5.99 1.28 -3.72
CA ASP A 402 5.75 0.50 -2.49
C ASP A 402 6.67 -0.73 -2.33
N ASN A 403 7.40 -1.14 -3.38
CA ASN A 403 8.36 -2.24 -3.31
C ASN A 403 9.67 -1.85 -2.59
N VAL A 404 9.91 -0.55 -2.37
CA VAL A 404 11.14 -0.04 -1.74
C VAL A 404 10.76 0.93 -0.63
N ASP A 405 11.11 0.60 0.61
CA ASP A 405 10.88 1.49 1.75
C ASP A 405 11.96 2.58 1.78
N ILE A 406 11.65 3.74 1.20
CA ILE A 406 12.52 4.91 1.19
C ILE A 406 11.98 5.91 2.21
N PRO A 407 12.77 6.30 3.24
CA PRO A 407 12.36 7.31 4.20
C PRO A 407 11.95 8.62 3.51
N GLU A 408 10.93 9.28 4.06
CA GLU A 408 10.35 10.50 3.49
C GLU A 408 11.39 11.63 3.31
N GLN A 409 12.30 11.77 4.28
CA GLN A 409 13.42 12.73 4.20
C GLN A 409 14.34 12.46 3.01
N THR A 410 14.60 11.18 2.71
CA THR A 410 15.43 10.77 1.57
C THR A 410 14.73 11.06 0.26
N LYS A 411 13.42 10.80 0.16
CA LYS A 411 12.61 11.17 -1.02
C LYS A 411 12.68 12.68 -1.28
N GLN A 412 12.53 13.50 -0.24
CA GLN A 412 12.63 14.96 -0.36
C GLN A 412 14.04 15.42 -0.80
N SER A 413 15.10 14.80 -0.28
CA SER A 413 16.49 15.09 -0.66
C SER A 413 16.76 14.76 -2.13
N ILE A 414 16.28 13.61 -2.61
CA ILE A 414 16.38 13.21 -4.02
C ILE A 414 15.63 14.21 -4.91
N LEU A 415 14.37 14.53 -4.55
CA LEU A 415 13.55 15.46 -5.32
C LEU A 415 14.21 16.84 -5.40
N LYS A 416 14.75 17.36 -4.28
CA LYS A 416 15.48 18.63 -4.23
C LYS A 416 16.70 18.64 -5.16
N THR A 417 17.45 17.54 -5.20
CA THR A 417 18.61 17.40 -6.09
C THR A 417 18.20 17.42 -7.56
N VAL A 418 17.13 16.71 -7.90
CA VAL A 418 16.57 16.69 -9.26
C VAL A 418 16.11 18.08 -9.68
N ILE A 419 15.37 18.79 -8.84
CA ILE A 419 14.89 20.15 -9.12
C ILE A 419 16.07 21.09 -9.43
N LYS A 420 17.10 21.09 -8.57
CA LYS A 420 18.31 21.91 -8.76
C LYS A 420 19.06 21.63 -10.07
N SER A 421 18.90 20.42 -10.62
CA SER A 421 19.54 20.04 -11.88
C SER A 421 18.79 20.52 -13.13
N THR A 422 17.51 20.91 -13.01
CA THR A 422 16.66 21.32 -14.13
C THR A 422 17.12 22.62 -14.78
N ALA A 423 16.85 22.77 -16.09
CA ALA A 423 17.19 23.98 -16.83
C ALA A 423 16.40 25.19 -16.31
N SER A 424 15.11 25.01 -15.98
CA SER A 424 14.29 26.10 -15.41
C SER A 424 14.84 26.61 -14.07
N TYR A 425 15.23 25.70 -13.16
CA TYR A 425 15.84 26.12 -11.89
C TYR A 425 17.16 26.85 -12.11
N LYS A 426 18.03 26.31 -12.97
CA LYS A 426 19.31 26.97 -13.33
C LYS A 426 19.10 28.32 -14.00
N LYS A 427 18.04 28.50 -14.79
CA LYS A 427 17.69 29.76 -15.46
C LYS A 427 17.11 30.80 -14.50
N ASP A 428 16.20 30.42 -13.60
CA ASP A 428 15.61 31.34 -12.63
C ASP A 428 16.59 31.74 -11.53
N HIS A 429 17.53 30.86 -11.21
CA HIS A 429 18.66 31.11 -10.30
C HIS A 429 19.94 31.47 -11.06
N SER A 430 19.84 31.73 -12.37
CA SER A 430 20.92 32.33 -13.16
C SER A 430 21.00 33.80 -12.82
N VAL A 431 22.21 34.32 -12.78
CA VAL A 431 22.50 35.62 -12.20
C VAL A 431 22.04 36.81 -13.09
N TYR A 432 21.39 36.53 -14.22
CA TYR A 432 20.87 37.53 -15.14
C TYR A 432 19.50 38.14 -14.79
N LYS A 433 18.86 37.72 -13.68
CA LYS A 433 17.83 38.59 -13.08
C LYS A 433 18.43 39.88 -12.51
N GLU A 434 19.72 39.85 -12.15
CA GLU A 434 20.45 41.00 -11.58
C GLU A 434 21.40 41.68 -12.59
N LEU A 435 21.98 40.92 -13.55
CA LEU A 435 22.99 41.42 -14.48
C LEU A 435 22.46 42.15 -15.73
N VAL A 436 21.18 42.05 -16.10
CA VAL A 436 20.55 42.93 -17.12
C VAL A 436 19.09 43.15 -16.74
N PRO A 437 18.73 44.29 -16.12
CA PRO A 437 17.35 44.60 -15.75
C PRO A 437 16.41 44.56 -16.96
N ALA A 438 15.15 44.15 -16.79
CA ALA A 438 14.15 44.09 -17.86
C ALA A 438 13.89 45.44 -18.56
N ASN A 439 14.27 46.55 -17.92
CA ASN A 439 14.21 47.94 -18.37
C ASN A 439 15.50 48.43 -19.06
N PHE A 440 16.54 47.60 -19.20
CA PHE A 440 17.78 47.93 -19.90
C PHE A 440 17.59 47.84 -21.43
N ARG A 441 17.07 48.92 -22.05
CA ARG A 441 16.94 49.02 -23.52
C ARG A 441 18.21 49.62 -24.10
N VAL A 442 19.02 48.79 -24.77
CA VAL A 442 20.22 49.23 -25.49
C VAL A 442 19.80 50.08 -26.70
N PRO A 443 20.28 51.33 -26.84
CA PRO A 443 20.01 52.20 -27.98
C PRO A 443 20.36 51.56 -29.35
N GLN A 444 19.58 51.84 -30.41
CA GLN A 444 19.75 51.18 -31.73
C GLN A 444 21.15 51.38 -32.35
N ASN A 445 21.78 52.52 -32.08
CA ASN A 445 23.14 52.89 -32.48
C ASN A 445 24.25 52.05 -31.80
N ILE A 446 23.95 51.30 -30.75
CA ILE A 446 24.88 50.40 -30.03
C ILE A 446 24.57 48.91 -30.37
N GLY A 447 23.47 48.66 -31.08
CA GLY A 447 22.72 47.41 -31.00
C GLY A 447 23.23 46.19 -31.76
N THR A 448 23.96 46.32 -32.88
CA THR A 448 24.26 45.14 -33.74
C THR A 448 25.25 44.18 -33.10
N LYS A 449 26.33 44.69 -32.50
CA LYS A 449 27.37 43.89 -31.84
C LYS A 449 26.89 43.28 -30.52
N ILE A 450 26.14 44.05 -29.72
CA ILE A 450 25.58 43.58 -28.45
C ILE A 450 24.46 42.56 -28.68
N ARG A 451 23.61 42.74 -29.70
CA ARG A 451 22.56 41.78 -30.05
C ARG A 451 23.14 40.43 -30.49
N ARG A 452 24.18 40.44 -31.33
CA ARG A 452 24.88 39.21 -31.74
C ARG A 452 25.52 38.47 -30.56
N LEU A 453 26.23 39.19 -29.69
CA LEU A 453 26.84 38.59 -28.49
C LEU A 453 25.80 38.07 -27.49
N ARG A 454 24.62 38.71 -27.43
CA ARG A 454 23.48 38.25 -26.63
C ARG A 454 22.89 36.94 -27.17
N GLU A 455 22.81 36.78 -28.49
CA GLU A 455 22.36 35.53 -29.12
C GLU A 455 23.35 34.39 -28.86
N GLU A 456 24.66 34.63 -29.06
CA GLU A 456 25.73 33.65 -28.78
C GLU A 456 25.77 33.23 -27.29
N MET A 457 25.42 34.13 -26.38
CA MET A 457 25.27 33.83 -24.95
C MET A 457 24.06 32.96 -24.64
N ILE A 458 22.92 33.19 -25.30
CA ILE A 458 21.71 32.37 -25.12
C ILE A 458 22.01 30.93 -25.54
N GLU A 459 22.72 30.75 -26.66
CA GLU A 459 23.18 29.44 -27.12
C GLU A 459 24.15 28.79 -26.13
N ALA A 460 25.11 29.54 -25.58
CA ALA A 460 26.04 29.03 -24.58
C ALA A 460 25.37 28.67 -23.24
N ALA A 461 24.19 29.21 -22.92
CA ALA A 461 23.41 28.86 -21.73
C ALA A 461 22.67 27.51 -21.88
N GLU A 462 22.42 27.08 -23.12
CA GLU A 462 21.85 25.77 -23.43
C GLU A 462 22.92 24.66 -23.46
N ASP A 463 24.20 25.04 -23.59
CA ASP A 463 25.35 24.15 -23.52
C ASP A 463 25.66 23.71 -22.06
N LYS A 464 26.20 22.51 -21.88
CA LYS A 464 26.59 21.98 -20.56
C LYS A 464 27.92 22.55 -20.05
N ASN A 465 28.59 23.40 -20.82
CA ASN A 465 29.91 23.94 -20.52
C ASN A 465 29.82 25.28 -19.75
N ILE A 466 30.06 25.21 -18.43
CA ILE A 466 30.05 26.37 -17.51
C ILE A 466 31.11 27.42 -17.89
N ASP A 467 32.28 26.99 -18.37
CA ASP A 467 33.38 27.90 -18.73
C ASP A 467 33.05 28.73 -19.97
N ARG A 468 32.42 28.08 -20.97
CA ARG A 468 31.90 28.76 -22.17
C ARG A 468 30.81 29.77 -21.81
N PHE A 469 29.96 29.45 -20.83
CA PHE A 469 28.97 30.36 -20.32
C PHE A 469 29.63 31.57 -19.63
N ILE A 470 30.55 31.38 -18.69
CA ILE A 470 31.24 32.51 -18.00
C ILE A 470 32.00 33.40 -18.98
N LEU A 471 32.68 32.80 -19.96
CA LEU A 471 33.41 33.54 -21.00
C LEU A 471 32.48 34.43 -21.82
N THR A 472 31.36 33.89 -22.31
CA THR A 472 30.38 34.68 -23.09
C THR A 472 29.77 35.82 -22.26
N GLN A 473 29.57 35.61 -20.95
CA GLN A 473 29.12 36.67 -20.05
C GLN A 473 30.12 37.80 -19.87
N GLY A 474 31.39 37.48 -19.66
CA GLY A 474 32.43 38.48 -19.55
C GLY A 474 32.60 39.29 -20.84
N LEU A 475 32.55 38.63 -22.01
CA LEU A 475 32.66 39.27 -23.31
C LEU A 475 31.49 40.23 -23.57
N LEU A 476 30.27 39.85 -23.18
CA LEU A 476 29.10 40.72 -23.28
C LEU A 476 29.24 41.97 -22.40
N LEU A 477 29.64 41.81 -21.13
CA LEU A 477 29.85 42.93 -20.19
C LEU A 477 30.87 43.93 -20.72
N ARG A 478 32.02 43.44 -21.20
CA ARG A 478 33.06 44.27 -21.79
C ARG A 478 32.54 45.01 -23.03
N ALA A 479 31.84 44.31 -23.92
CA ALA A 479 31.29 44.91 -25.13
C ALA A 479 30.25 45.99 -24.82
N MET A 480 29.41 45.79 -23.80
CA MET A 480 28.45 46.80 -23.34
C MET A 480 29.16 48.07 -22.87
N ILE A 481 30.15 47.95 -21.99
CA ILE A 481 30.90 49.11 -21.49
C ILE A 481 31.59 49.83 -22.65
N GLU A 482 32.35 49.10 -23.46
CA GLU A 482 33.15 49.67 -24.55
C GLU A 482 32.27 50.35 -25.62
N SER A 483 31.16 49.73 -26.00
CA SER A 483 30.28 50.30 -27.03
C SER A 483 29.54 51.53 -26.50
N THR A 484 29.12 51.51 -25.23
CA THR A 484 28.43 52.64 -24.60
C THR A 484 29.37 53.84 -24.45
N THR A 485 30.56 53.62 -23.88
CA THR A 485 31.54 54.69 -23.67
C THR A 485 32.00 55.26 -25.01
N THR A 486 32.31 54.42 -25.99
CA THR A 486 32.76 54.87 -27.31
C THR A 486 31.68 55.70 -28.02
N THR A 487 30.44 55.22 -28.04
CA THR A 487 29.34 55.94 -28.71
C THR A 487 29.06 57.29 -28.04
N LEU A 488 29.02 57.31 -26.71
CA LEU A 488 28.79 58.53 -25.95
C LEU A 488 29.92 59.55 -26.17
N LEU A 489 31.17 59.10 -26.10
CA LEU A 489 32.32 59.98 -26.29
C LEU A 489 32.42 60.48 -27.71
N LYS A 490 32.08 59.67 -28.73
CA LYS A 490 31.96 60.16 -30.12
C LYS A 490 30.91 61.23 -30.28
N ARG A 491 29.78 61.13 -29.56
CA ARG A 491 28.74 62.17 -29.58
C ARG A 491 29.17 63.48 -28.91
N TYR A 492 30.01 63.41 -27.89
CA TYR A 492 30.38 64.56 -27.05
C TYR A 492 31.90 64.83 -27.00
N TRP A 493 32.65 64.46 -28.04
CA TRP A 493 34.12 64.52 -28.03
C TRP A 493 34.63 65.96 -27.92
N GLU A 494 33.99 66.92 -28.61
CA GLU A 494 34.33 68.34 -28.53
C GLU A 494 34.14 68.89 -27.12
N GLU A 495 33.04 68.52 -26.46
CA GLU A 495 32.75 68.93 -25.09
C GLU A 495 33.74 68.30 -24.09
N ALA A 496 34.05 67.02 -24.28
CA ALA A 496 35.02 66.31 -23.44
C ALA A 496 36.43 66.91 -23.58
N SER A 497 36.82 67.30 -24.79
CA SER A 497 38.10 67.95 -25.10
C SER A 497 38.18 69.39 -24.55
N THR A 498 37.16 70.21 -24.78
CA THR A 498 37.12 71.62 -24.35
C THR A 498 37.11 71.78 -22.83
N HIS A 499 36.54 70.81 -22.12
CA HIS A 499 36.45 70.83 -20.67
C HIS A 499 37.45 69.93 -19.96
N ASN A 500 38.49 69.47 -20.66
CA ASN A 500 39.57 68.67 -20.09
C ASN A 500 39.08 67.40 -19.35
N LEU A 501 38.00 66.78 -19.83
CA LEU A 501 37.41 65.58 -19.20
C LEU A 501 38.19 64.30 -19.53
N ILE A 502 38.94 64.31 -20.63
CA ILE A 502 39.77 63.18 -21.07
C ILE A 502 41.13 63.32 -20.37
N ILE A 503 41.43 62.39 -19.47
CA ILE A 503 42.71 62.36 -18.74
C ILE A 503 43.47 61.11 -19.17
N GLU A 504 44.67 61.30 -19.69
CA GLU A 504 45.57 60.23 -20.08
C GLU A 504 46.94 60.51 -19.45
N ASN A 505 47.54 59.53 -18.77
CA ASN A 505 48.80 59.68 -18.04
C ASN A 505 48.81 60.90 -17.08
N ASN A 506 47.71 61.09 -16.33
CA ASN A 506 47.48 62.20 -15.40
C ASN A 506 47.53 63.61 -16.02
N ARG A 507 47.36 63.72 -17.34
CA ARG A 507 47.29 65.01 -18.05
C ARG A 507 46.02 65.09 -18.91
N PRO A 508 45.38 66.26 -19.01
CA PRO A 508 44.31 66.48 -19.97
C PRO A 508 44.78 66.20 -21.40
N LYS A 509 43.97 65.48 -22.17
CA LYS A 509 44.18 65.20 -23.59
C LYS A 509 43.04 65.82 -24.40
N THR A 510 43.40 66.68 -25.35
CA THR A 510 42.45 67.27 -26.29
C THR A 510 42.43 66.43 -27.55
N LEU A 511 41.25 65.92 -27.92
CA LEU A 511 41.05 65.28 -29.23
C LEU A 511 40.78 66.34 -30.29
N THR A 512 41.25 66.08 -31.51
CA THR A 512 41.09 66.98 -32.67
C THR A 512 40.06 66.48 -33.67
N ALA A 513 39.66 65.21 -33.58
CA ALA A 513 38.62 64.61 -34.40
C ALA A 513 37.87 63.50 -33.65
N GLU A 514 36.62 63.24 -34.05
CA GLU A 514 35.76 62.20 -33.47
C GLU A 514 36.41 60.80 -33.47
N ASN A 515 37.11 60.47 -34.56
CA ASN A 515 37.74 59.15 -34.73
C ASN A 515 38.89 58.89 -33.75
N GLU A 516 39.41 59.93 -33.06
CA GLU A 516 40.44 59.77 -32.05
C GLU A 516 39.91 59.16 -30.75
N VAL A 517 38.59 59.15 -30.55
CA VAL A 517 37.93 58.44 -29.44
C VAL A 517 38.26 56.94 -29.49
N ASP A 518 38.38 56.36 -30.69
CA ASP A 518 38.68 54.93 -30.85
C ASP A 518 40.08 54.56 -30.35
N LYS A 519 41.01 55.53 -30.30
CA LYS A 519 42.39 55.35 -29.84
C LYS A 519 42.52 55.41 -28.31
N LEU A 520 41.48 55.84 -27.58
CA LEU A 520 41.48 55.89 -26.12
C LEU A 520 41.43 54.47 -25.54
N SER A 521 42.15 54.25 -24.43
CA SER A 521 42.08 52.97 -23.73
C SER A 521 40.71 52.74 -23.08
N PHE A 522 40.34 51.46 -22.89
CA PHE A 522 39.08 51.06 -22.23
C PHE A 522 38.85 51.81 -20.90
N LYS A 523 39.89 51.89 -20.06
CA LYS A 523 39.88 52.62 -18.80
C LYS A 523 39.61 54.11 -19.01
N VAL A 524 40.35 54.76 -19.90
CA VAL A 524 40.20 56.20 -20.18
C VAL A 524 38.79 56.50 -20.70
N LYS A 525 38.23 55.64 -21.55
CA LYS A 525 36.85 55.78 -22.04
C LYS A 525 35.82 55.73 -20.91
N TYR A 526 35.93 54.76 -19.99
CA TYR A 526 35.02 54.66 -18.85
C TYR A 526 35.15 55.88 -17.92
N GLU A 527 36.36 56.27 -17.55
CA GLU A 527 36.57 57.44 -16.67
C GLU A 527 36.06 58.74 -17.29
N THR A 528 36.30 58.93 -18.60
CA THR A 528 35.81 60.11 -19.32
C THR A 528 34.28 60.10 -19.36
N MET A 529 33.65 58.95 -19.56
CA MET A 529 32.19 58.82 -19.47
C MET A 529 31.67 59.27 -18.10
N VAL A 530 32.26 58.81 -17.00
CA VAL A 530 31.83 59.21 -15.64
C VAL A 530 31.94 60.73 -15.44
N ARG A 531 33.05 61.34 -15.87
CA ARG A 531 33.25 62.80 -15.81
C ARG A 531 32.23 63.56 -16.67
N LEU A 532 31.97 63.07 -17.88
CA LEU A 532 30.98 63.63 -18.80
C LEU A 532 29.55 63.53 -18.24
N LEU A 533 29.19 62.38 -17.67
CA LEU A 533 27.89 62.19 -17.03
C LEU A 533 27.67 63.16 -15.87
N SER A 534 28.71 63.44 -15.09
CA SER A 534 28.60 64.42 -14.02
C SER A 534 28.37 65.83 -14.55
N ARG A 535 29.09 66.20 -15.61
CA ARG A 535 28.90 67.47 -16.30
C ARG A 535 27.49 67.62 -16.88
N LYS A 536 26.91 66.53 -17.37
CA LYS A 536 25.53 66.48 -17.89
C LYS A 536 24.46 66.41 -16.79
N GLY A 537 24.85 66.54 -15.52
CA GLY A 537 23.93 66.52 -14.38
C GLY A 537 23.36 65.13 -14.05
N LYS A 538 23.90 64.06 -14.66
CA LYS A 538 23.46 62.68 -14.43
C LYS A 538 24.14 62.03 -13.21
N ILE A 539 25.30 62.54 -12.79
CA ILE A 539 26.06 62.07 -11.62
C ILE A 539 26.49 63.26 -10.78
N ALA A 540 26.34 63.19 -9.46
CA ALA A 540 26.81 64.24 -8.55
C ALA A 540 28.35 64.39 -8.60
N GLN A 541 28.85 65.63 -8.65
CA GLN A 541 30.29 65.92 -8.83
C GLN A 541 31.17 65.28 -7.73
N ASN A 542 30.69 65.21 -6.50
CA ASN A 542 31.37 64.57 -5.38
C ASN A 542 31.52 63.05 -5.52
N ARG A 543 30.75 62.40 -6.40
CA ARG A 543 30.83 60.94 -6.64
C ARG A 543 31.79 60.54 -7.74
N VAL A 544 32.24 61.47 -8.59
CA VAL A 544 33.05 61.17 -9.78
C VAL A 544 34.33 60.41 -9.43
N GLN A 545 35.11 60.91 -8.48
CA GLN A 545 36.37 60.27 -8.10
C GLN A 545 36.14 58.90 -7.45
N SER A 546 35.16 58.81 -6.53
CA SER A 546 34.81 57.55 -5.89
C SER A 546 34.41 56.44 -6.87
N LEU A 547 33.68 56.78 -7.94
CA LEU A 547 33.27 55.80 -8.96
C LEU A 547 34.45 55.35 -9.84
N ILE A 548 35.36 56.27 -10.14
CA ILE A 548 36.60 55.96 -10.89
C ILE A 548 37.53 55.07 -10.05
N ASP A 549 37.65 55.38 -8.76
CA ASP A 549 38.44 54.62 -7.79
C ASP A 549 37.84 53.23 -7.59
N GLU A 550 36.51 53.12 -7.46
CA GLU A 550 35.80 51.84 -7.36
C GLU A 550 36.10 50.95 -8.57
N PHE A 551 35.97 51.48 -9.78
CA PHE A 551 36.27 50.76 -11.03
C PHE A 551 37.73 50.30 -11.13
N SER A 552 38.67 51.10 -10.62
CA SER A 552 40.09 50.76 -10.58
C SER A 552 40.40 49.72 -9.49
N ASN A 553 39.83 49.87 -8.30
CA ASN A 553 40.07 49.00 -7.14
C ASN A 553 39.57 47.57 -7.37
N ILE A 554 38.45 47.41 -8.06
CA ILE A 554 37.92 46.09 -8.45
C ILE A 554 38.64 45.49 -9.67
N ARG A 555 39.70 46.16 -10.18
CA ARG A 555 40.51 45.71 -11.32
C ARG A 555 39.67 45.38 -12.56
N ALA A 556 38.63 46.18 -12.82
CA ALA A 556 37.67 45.90 -13.88
C ALA A 556 38.33 45.86 -15.27
N THR A 557 39.31 46.73 -15.51
CA THR A 557 40.01 46.79 -16.80
C THR A 557 40.86 45.55 -17.03
N GLU A 558 41.60 45.12 -16.02
CA GLU A 558 42.45 43.93 -16.07
C GLU A 558 41.59 42.69 -16.31
N HIS A 559 40.57 42.47 -15.48
CA HIS A 559 39.69 41.31 -15.59
C HIS A 559 38.97 41.24 -16.93
N LEU A 560 38.45 42.37 -17.44
CA LEU A 560 37.73 42.39 -18.70
C LEU A 560 38.66 42.27 -19.92
N ASN A 561 39.91 42.76 -19.85
CA ASN A 561 40.86 42.57 -20.95
C ASN A 561 41.44 41.16 -21.00
N THR A 562 41.65 40.49 -19.85
CA THR A 562 42.13 39.10 -19.81
C THR A 562 41.19 38.15 -20.58
N LEU A 563 39.89 38.41 -20.58
CA LEU A 563 38.89 37.64 -21.36
C LEU A 563 39.19 37.58 -22.86
N MET A 564 39.94 38.55 -23.40
CA MET A 564 40.29 38.59 -24.83
C MET A 564 41.61 37.87 -25.16
N HIS A 565 42.41 37.52 -24.15
CA HIS A 565 43.80 37.09 -24.34
C HIS A 565 44.13 35.74 -23.71
N ASP A 566 43.39 35.29 -22.70
CA ASP A 566 43.63 34.01 -22.03
C ASP A 566 42.32 33.22 -21.84
N ALA A 567 42.13 32.20 -22.68
CA ALA A 567 40.95 31.33 -22.64
C ALA A 567 40.92 30.39 -21.42
N HIS A 568 42.02 30.29 -20.66
CA HIS A 568 42.15 29.37 -19.52
C HIS A 568 42.17 30.10 -18.17
N ASN A 569 42.25 31.43 -18.16
CA ASN A 569 42.42 32.23 -16.94
C ASN A 569 41.47 33.46 -16.94
N PHE A 570 40.19 33.21 -17.17
CA PHE A 570 39.15 34.24 -17.18
C PHE A 570 38.59 34.51 -15.76
N PRO A 571 38.11 35.74 -15.48
CA PRO A 571 37.50 36.10 -14.20
C PRO A 571 36.34 35.17 -13.83
N GLN A 572 36.30 34.79 -12.56
CA GLN A 572 35.22 33.98 -12.01
C GLN A 572 33.91 34.77 -11.97
N PHE A 573 32.81 34.03 -11.86
CA PHE A 573 31.46 34.57 -11.87
C PHE A 573 31.26 35.76 -10.89
N ASP A 574 31.72 35.62 -9.64
CA ASP A 574 31.58 36.66 -8.61
C ASP A 574 32.36 37.95 -8.94
N THR A 575 33.49 37.82 -9.64
CA THR A 575 34.28 38.96 -10.12
C THR A 575 33.51 39.74 -11.18
N LEU A 576 32.89 39.05 -12.15
CA LEU A 576 32.05 39.69 -13.17
C LEU A 576 30.83 40.39 -12.56
N LYS A 577 30.18 39.76 -11.56
CA LYS A 577 29.07 40.37 -10.82
C LYS A 577 29.48 41.65 -10.09
N THR A 578 30.64 41.63 -9.45
CA THR A 578 31.20 42.81 -8.76
C THR A 578 31.44 43.96 -9.73
N ILE A 579 32.01 43.67 -10.91
CA ILE A 579 32.24 44.68 -11.95
C ILE A 579 30.91 45.25 -12.45
N TRP A 580 29.91 44.41 -12.71
CA TRP A 580 28.60 44.88 -13.14
C TRP A 580 27.95 45.83 -12.14
N ASN A 581 27.91 45.44 -10.86
CA ASN A 581 27.28 46.27 -9.82
C ASN A 581 27.92 47.66 -9.72
N ALA A 582 29.24 47.74 -9.95
CA ALA A 582 29.97 49.00 -9.97
C ALA A 582 29.66 49.86 -11.21
N VAL A 583 29.43 49.25 -12.39
CA VAL A 583 29.33 49.97 -13.68
C VAL A 583 27.90 50.19 -14.20
N ALA A 584 26.94 49.37 -13.78
CA ALA A 584 25.59 49.38 -14.34
C ALA A 584 24.86 50.72 -14.15
N PRO A 585 24.94 51.40 -12.99
CA PRO A 585 24.28 52.70 -12.80
C PRO A 585 24.78 53.78 -13.77
N GLN A 586 26.07 53.79 -14.10
CA GLN A 586 26.68 54.77 -14.99
C GLN A 586 26.36 54.45 -16.46
N LEU A 587 26.29 53.17 -16.82
CA LEU A 587 25.83 52.76 -18.16
C LEU A 587 24.38 53.16 -18.41
N LEU A 588 23.50 52.98 -17.42
CA LEU A 588 22.11 53.43 -17.49
C LEU A 588 22.02 54.96 -17.67
N ALA A 589 22.81 55.71 -16.90
CA ALA A 589 22.88 57.16 -17.03
C ALA A 589 23.41 57.62 -18.39
N ALA A 590 24.33 56.84 -19.00
CA ALA A 590 24.82 57.10 -20.36
C ALA A 590 23.77 56.83 -21.43
N PHE A 591 22.93 55.80 -21.26
CA PHE A 591 21.84 55.51 -22.19
C PHE A 591 20.81 56.63 -22.27
N ASP A 592 20.54 57.33 -21.18
CA ASP A 592 19.65 58.51 -21.22
C ASP A 592 20.18 59.64 -22.13
N LEU A 593 21.48 59.64 -22.45
CA LEU A 593 22.15 60.65 -23.28
C LEU A 593 22.41 60.17 -24.71
N LEU A 594 22.09 58.91 -25.02
CA LEU A 594 22.31 58.23 -26.29
C LEU A 594 20.98 58.03 -27.00
#